data_AF-A0A1Y2FQF5-F1
#
_entry.id   AF-A0A1Y2FQF5-F1
#
_cell.length_a   1.000
_cell.length_b   1.000
_cell.length_c   1.000
_cell.angle_alpha   90.00
_cell.angle_beta   90.00
_cell.angle_gamma   90.00
#
_symmetry.space_group_name_H-M   'P 1'
#
loop_
_entity.id
_entity.type
_entity.pdbx_description
1 polymer ?
#
loop_
_entity_poly.entity_id
_entity_poly.type
_entity_poly.pdbx_seq_one_letter_code
_entity_poly.pdbx_strand_id
1 'polypeptide(L)'
;MQRPPPFAQPTTPARSQSQQTGEGQTNGDQSAPSLKRRGSEDATASEAKRHSTARKPSHSPGAERQRRESQPLEGHGRQNKVEPSYMGIKVPSDMHLKLCQFIRHHLLGDGPYAGQPGLEIEAKLGRLVWKASGERMDFPLITAAMLTPGDARDLPFRFVSDMSKRQHKAFNEHLNAQVQDRARAGRIQYKHTRSTDRQFGPPTSGPAVGKGRHVRVTTDDKTGAVLETMSKETLDSLNLYCPDAPFDIRISINMEHKHPLPTAYHQGSAACTGERKKDRLTYKHQHYQIDLTQVTGAGAGDRSGAASAQTTHELEVEVSNMEELARQARNEADQMPNQFEPMVDSFLGTVILLSRAAKDLAI
;
A
#
# COMPACT_ATOMS: atom_id res chain seq x y z
N MET A 1 8.64 -52.57 58.66
CA MET A 1 7.45 -51.69 58.52
C MET A 1 7.57 -51.05 57.14
N GLN A 2 6.68 -51.32 56.18
CA GLN A 2 5.41 -50.59 55.89
C GLN A 2 5.67 -49.08 55.66
N ARG A 3 5.18 -48.37 54.63
CA ARG A 3 4.22 -48.54 53.50
C ARG A 3 4.44 -47.28 52.57
N PRO A 4 3.64 -46.88 51.54
CA PRO A 4 2.63 -47.53 50.65
C PRO A 4 2.94 -47.29 49.12
N PRO A 5 2.05 -47.58 48.13
CA PRO A 5 2.37 -47.60 46.67
C PRO A 5 2.01 -46.31 45.89
N PRO A 6 2.37 -46.17 44.59
CA PRO A 6 2.08 -44.98 43.78
C PRO A 6 0.58 -44.78 43.43
N PHE A 7 0.21 -43.52 43.19
CA PHE A 7 -1.16 -43.12 42.79
C PHE A 7 -1.49 -43.49 41.34
N ALA A 8 -2.75 -43.86 41.11
CA ALA A 8 -3.28 -44.29 39.82
C ALA A 8 -3.61 -43.13 38.86
N GLN A 9 -3.61 -43.43 37.56
CA GLN A 9 -4.13 -42.53 36.52
C GLN A 9 -5.67 -42.47 36.58
N PRO A 10 -6.29 -41.30 36.34
CA PRO A 10 -7.73 -41.22 36.12
C PRO A 10 -8.10 -41.72 34.72
N THR A 11 -9.06 -42.64 34.68
CA THR A 11 -9.63 -43.25 33.46
C THR A 11 -10.50 -42.29 32.67
N THR A 12 -10.50 -42.42 31.35
CA THR A 12 -11.47 -41.80 30.45
C THR A 12 -12.89 -42.32 30.67
N PRO A 13 -13.92 -41.45 30.67
CA PRO A 13 -15.28 -41.85 30.34
C PRO A 13 -15.47 -41.85 28.82
N ALA A 14 -16.08 -42.90 28.29
CA ALA A 14 -16.38 -43.02 26.87
C ALA A 14 -17.84 -42.66 26.55
N ARG A 15 -18.03 -42.19 25.31
CA ARG A 15 -19.23 -42.39 24.47
C ARG A 15 -20.48 -41.55 24.76
N SER A 16 -20.76 -40.64 23.83
CA SER A 16 -22.04 -40.64 23.11
C SER A 16 -21.85 -40.08 21.69
N GLN A 17 -22.18 -40.88 20.68
CA GLN A 17 -22.33 -40.41 19.30
C GLN A 17 -23.68 -39.71 19.16
N SER A 18 -23.69 -38.51 18.58
CA SER A 18 -24.91 -37.91 18.02
C SER A 18 -24.60 -37.49 16.59
N GLN A 19 -25.09 -38.26 15.62
CA GLN A 19 -25.17 -37.80 14.25
C GLN A 19 -26.17 -36.65 14.21
N GLN A 20 -25.80 -35.52 13.62
CA GLN A 20 -26.78 -34.63 13.03
C GLN A 20 -26.28 -34.11 11.69
N THR A 21 -27.20 -34.13 10.74
CA THR A 21 -26.97 -33.89 9.31
C THR A 21 -26.79 -32.41 9.02
N GLY A 22 -26.07 -32.14 7.93
CA GLY A 22 -25.58 -30.81 7.60
C GLY A 22 -26.64 -29.75 7.30
N GLU A 23 -26.13 -28.53 7.17
CA GLU A 23 -26.60 -27.57 6.19
C GLU A 23 -25.42 -26.70 5.76
N GLY A 24 -25.19 -26.62 4.46
CA GLY A 24 -24.17 -25.72 3.90
C GLY A 24 -24.77 -24.34 3.69
N GLN A 25 -24.14 -23.30 4.23
CA GLN A 25 -24.48 -21.92 3.91
C GLN A 25 -23.34 -21.24 3.16
N THR A 26 -23.61 -20.98 1.88
CA THR A 26 -22.78 -20.19 0.98
C THR A 26 -23.20 -18.71 1.02
N ASN A 27 -22.41 -17.89 0.32
CA ASN A 27 -22.70 -16.51 -0.09
C ASN A 27 -22.48 -15.39 0.93
N GLY A 28 -21.36 -14.69 0.73
CA GLY A 28 -21.23 -13.25 0.97
C GLY A 28 -20.89 -12.59 -0.36
N ASP A 29 -21.76 -11.70 -0.84
CA ASP A 29 -21.80 -11.21 -2.22
C ASP A 29 -20.61 -10.29 -2.59
N GLN A 30 -20.16 -10.37 -3.85
CA GLN A 30 -19.10 -9.51 -4.42
C GLN A 30 -19.53 -9.02 -5.81
N SER A 31 -20.24 -7.90 -5.84
CA SER A 31 -20.77 -7.30 -7.07
C SER A 31 -19.70 -6.51 -7.84
N ALA A 32 -19.25 -7.06 -8.98
CA ALA A 32 -18.43 -6.34 -9.96
C ALA A 32 -19.33 -5.74 -11.07
N PRO A 33 -19.20 -4.45 -11.44
CA PRO A 33 -20.02 -3.85 -12.49
C PRO A 33 -19.54 -4.24 -13.90
N SER A 34 -20.41 -4.90 -14.66
CA SER A 34 -20.15 -5.33 -16.04
C SER A 34 -20.46 -4.22 -17.05
N LEU A 35 -19.43 -3.74 -17.76
CA LEU A 35 -19.56 -2.72 -18.81
C LEU A 35 -19.79 -3.35 -20.19
N LYS A 36 -21.04 -3.31 -20.69
CA LYS A 36 -21.33 -3.62 -22.09
C LYS A 36 -20.90 -2.48 -23.02
N ARG A 37 -20.11 -2.82 -24.04
CA ARG A 37 -19.79 -1.93 -25.17
C ARG A 37 -21.02 -1.78 -26.09
N ARG A 38 -21.24 -0.57 -26.58
CA ARG A 38 -21.83 -0.29 -27.90
C ARG A 38 -21.00 0.84 -28.52
N GLY A 39 -20.70 0.73 -29.80
CA GLY A 39 -20.09 1.80 -30.58
C GLY A 39 -21.00 2.18 -31.75
N SER A 40 -20.70 3.31 -32.36
CA SER A 40 -21.10 3.69 -33.72
C SER A 40 -20.19 4.85 -34.17
N GLU A 41 -19.91 4.89 -35.46
CA GLU A 41 -18.88 5.72 -36.09
C GLU A 41 -19.45 7.03 -36.68
N ASP A 42 -18.58 7.74 -37.40
CA ASP A 42 -18.82 8.83 -38.36
C ASP A 42 -19.24 10.24 -37.87
N ALA A 43 -18.99 11.32 -38.65
CA ALA A 43 -17.78 11.82 -39.32
C ALA A 43 -18.17 13.05 -40.21
N THR A 44 -17.20 13.93 -40.52
CA THR A 44 -17.25 15.01 -41.54
C THR A 44 -18.25 16.18 -41.33
N ALA A 45 -18.14 17.37 -41.95
CA ALA A 45 -17.02 18.22 -42.44
C ALA A 45 -17.61 19.55 -43.00
N SER A 46 -16.77 20.44 -43.58
CA SER A 46 -17.13 21.57 -44.49
C SER A 46 -17.71 22.83 -43.78
N GLU A 47 -16.96 23.95 -43.63
CA GLU A 47 -16.73 25.08 -44.59
C GLU A 47 -17.90 26.11 -44.67
N ALA A 48 -17.74 27.38 -45.08
CA ALA A 48 -16.61 28.32 -45.15
C ALA A 48 -17.14 29.73 -45.55
N LYS A 49 -16.22 30.71 -45.68
CA LYS A 49 -16.35 32.01 -46.42
C LYS A 49 -17.21 33.12 -45.77
N ARG A 50 -16.96 34.43 -46.02
CA ARG A 50 -15.75 35.27 -46.30
C ARG A 50 -16.21 36.74 -46.51
N HIS A 51 -15.27 37.70 -46.61
CA HIS A 51 -15.40 39.10 -47.09
C HIS A 51 -16.09 40.10 -46.11
N SER A 52 -15.44 41.17 -45.61
CA SER A 52 -14.82 42.39 -46.22
C SER A 52 -15.86 43.49 -46.54
N THR A 53 -15.66 44.82 -46.44
CA THR A 53 -14.42 45.66 -46.43
C THR A 53 -14.72 47.10 -45.93
N ALA A 54 -13.79 47.68 -45.15
CA ALA A 54 -13.13 49.00 -45.31
C ALA A 54 -13.78 50.40 -45.06
N ARG A 55 -12.89 51.28 -44.52
CA ARG A 55 -12.74 52.77 -44.62
C ARG A 55 -13.39 53.75 -43.59
N LYS A 56 -12.50 54.62 -43.06
CA LYS A 56 -12.64 55.92 -42.34
C LYS A 56 -12.71 57.09 -43.37
N PRO A 57 -12.86 58.41 -43.02
CA PRO A 57 -12.79 59.11 -41.71
C PRO A 57 -14.05 60.02 -41.45
N SER A 58 -14.12 61.14 -40.71
CA SER A 58 -13.16 62.03 -39.97
C SER A 58 -13.89 62.87 -38.86
N HIS A 59 -13.09 63.64 -38.09
CA HIS A 59 -13.44 64.83 -37.26
C HIS A 59 -13.74 64.66 -35.75
N SER A 60 -13.16 65.61 -35.00
CA SER A 60 -13.35 65.97 -33.58
C SER A 60 -13.37 67.51 -33.51
N PRO A 61 -13.59 68.18 -32.36
CA PRO A 61 -14.05 67.70 -31.05
C PRO A 61 -15.29 68.47 -30.52
N GLY A 62 -15.98 67.92 -29.51
CA GLY A 62 -17.02 68.63 -28.77
C GLY A 62 -17.29 67.94 -27.44
N ALA A 63 -17.15 68.65 -26.32
CA ALA A 63 -17.29 68.07 -24.99
C ALA A 63 -18.74 68.20 -24.50
N GLU A 64 -19.37 67.08 -24.16
CA GLU A 64 -20.64 67.10 -23.43
C GLU A 64 -20.71 65.98 -22.39
N ARG A 65 -21.07 66.35 -21.15
CA ARG A 65 -21.17 65.45 -20.01
C ARG A 65 -22.45 64.63 -20.11
N GLN A 66 -22.37 63.38 -20.57
CA GLN A 66 -23.43 62.40 -20.34
C GLN A 66 -23.11 61.49 -19.14
N ARG A 67 -24.12 61.32 -18.28
CA ARG A 67 -24.08 60.44 -17.12
C ARG A 67 -23.77 59.02 -17.60
N ARG A 68 -22.72 58.40 -17.05
CA ARG A 68 -22.55 56.94 -17.17
C ARG A 68 -23.60 56.27 -16.30
N GLU A 69 -24.52 55.54 -16.93
CA GLU A 69 -25.26 54.49 -16.27
C GLU A 69 -24.28 53.45 -15.73
N SER A 70 -24.51 53.01 -14.49
CA SER A 70 -23.66 52.06 -13.80
C SER A 70 -23.87 50.65 -14.38
N GLN A 71 -22.98 50.23 -15.29
CA GLN A 71 -22.82 48.81 -15.59
C GLN A 71 -22.44 48.06 -14.30
N PRO A 72 -22.98 46.85 -14.06
CA PRO A 72 -22.52 46.03 -12.96
C PRO A 72 -21.03 45.75 -13.12
N LEU A 73 -20.24 46.05 -12.09
CA LEU A 73 -18.88 45.56 -12.01
C LEU A 73 -18.94 44.04 -11.89
N GLU A 74 -18.65 43.32 -12.97
CA GLU A 74 -18.30 41.90 -12.91
C GLU A 74 -16.94 41.74 -12.21
N GLY A 75 -16.97 41.93 -10.90
CA GLY A 75 -15.88 41.66 -9.98
C GLY A 75 -15.67 40.16 -9.85
N HIS A 76 -15.21 39.53 -10.94
CA HIS A 76 -14.52 38.25 -10.90
C HIS A 76 -13.23 38.45 -10.10
N GLY A 77 -13.36 38.40 -8.78
CA GLY A 77 -12.26 38.56 -7.85
C GLY A 77 -11.21 37.49 -8.13
N ARG A 78 -10.15 37.86 -8.85
CA ARG A 78 -8.89 37.11 -8.84
C ARG A 78 -8.47 37.00 -7.38
N GLN A 79 -8.71 35.84 -6.77
CA GLN A 79 -8.14 35.54 -5.46
C GLN A 79 -6.62 35.68 -5.60
N ASN A 80 -6.03 36.60 -4.85
CA ASN A 80 -4.60 36.80 -4.88
C ASN A 80 -3.92 35.49 -4.47
N LYS A 81 -3.13 34.92 -5.37
CA LYS A 81 -2.43 33.66 -5.14
C LYS A 81 -1.49 33.84 -3.95
N VAL A 82 -1.75 33.15 -2.85
CA VAL A 82 -0.88 33.19 -1.67
C VAL A 82 0.47 32.57 -2.04
N GLU A 83 1.55 33.30 -1.79
CA GLU A 83 2.90 32.79 -1.97
C GLU A 83 3.27 31.82 -0.84
N PRO A 84 3.99 30.71 -1.12
CA PRO A 84 4.25 29.67 -0.12
C PRO A 84 5.27 30.07 0.96
N SER A 85 6.05 31.13 0.73
CA SER A 85 6.98 31.75 1.69
C SER A 85 7.38 33.14 1.20
N TYR A 86 8.14 33.90 2.00
CA TYR A 86 8.67 35.23 1.62
C TYR A 86 9.60 35.23 0.39
N MET A 87 10.05 34.05 -0.07
CA MET A 87 10.86 33.88 -1.28
C MET A 87 10.07 33.26 -2.45
N GLY A 88 8.77 33.01 -2.28
CA GLY A 88 7.97 32.24 -3.25
C GLY A 88 8.30 30.73 -3.31
N ILE A 89 9.17 30.23 -2.42
CA ILE A 89 9.63 28.83 -2.39
C ILE A 89 8.76 28.00 -1.43
N LYS A 90 8.26 26.84 -1.86
CA LYS A 90 7.63 25.84 -0.97
C LYS A 90 8.73 25.11 -0.19
N VAL A 91 8.77 25.28 1.13
CA VAL A 91 9.69 24.54 2.01
C VAL A 91 9.12 23.13 2.25
N PRO A 92 9.85 22.04 1.93
CA PRO A 92 9.43 20.68 2.27
C PRO A 92 9.50 20.43 3.78
N SER A 93 8.73 19.46 4.29
CA SER A 93 8.83 19.06 5.70
C SER A 93 10.07 18.17 5.95
N ASP A 94 10.61 18.20 7.17
CA ASP A 94 11.71 17.30 7.56
C ASP A 94 11.39 15.83 7.33
N MET A 95 10.12 15.43 7.56
CA MET A 95 9.63 14.08 7.29
C MET A 95 9.73 13.73 5.80
N HIS A 96 9.37 14.64 4.90
CA HIS A 96 9.51 14.47 3.46
C HIS A 96 11.00 14.35 3.08
N LEU A 97 11.84 15.29 3.53
CA LEU A 97 13.28 15.30 3.24
C LEU A 97 13.99 14.03 3.73
N LYS A 98 13.63 13.54 4.92
CA LYS A 98 14.15 12.28 5.47
C LYS A 98 13.69 11.06 4.69
N LEU A 99 12.45 11.04 4.20
CA LEU A 99 11.99 9.95 3.33
C LEU A 99 12.69 9.96 1.97
N CYS A 100 12.87 11.13 1.36
CA CYS A 100 13.66 11.30 0.14
C CYS A 100 15.11 10.83 0.34
N GLN A 101 15.75 11.22 1.44
CA GLN A 101 17.09 10.76 1.80
C GLN A 101 17.17 9.22 1.94
N PHE A 102 16.22 8.63 2.68
CA PHE A 102 16.12 7.19 2.91
C PHE A 102 15.95 6.41 1.60
N ILE A 103 14.97 6.79 0.78
CA ILE A 103 14.69 6.15 -0.52
C ILE A 103 15.89 6.32 -1.48
N ARG A 104 16.45 7.54 -1.59
CA ARG A 104 17.59 7.82 -2.48
C ARG A 104 18.82 6.99 -2.11
N HIS A 105 19.10 6.81 -0.82
CA HIS A 105 20.23 5.98 -0.35
C HIS A 105 20.12 4.54 -0.85
N HIS A 106 18.92 3.93 -0.75
CA HIS A 106 18.69 2.56 -1.21
C HIS A 106 18.53 2.42 -2.74
N LEU A 107 18.24 3.51 -3.45
CA LEU A 107 18.20 3.52 -4.92
C LEU A 107 19.57 3.75 -5.57
N LEU A 108 20.40 4.64 -5.01
CA LEU A 108 21.60 5.18 -5.66
C LEU A 108 22.90 5.10 -4.85
N GLY A 109 22.86 4.67 -3.59
CA GLY A 109 24.05 4.58 -2.73
C GLY A 109 24.98 3.42 -3.10
N ASP A 110 26.13 3.33 -2.43
CA ASP A 110 27.16 2.31 -2.72
C ASP A 110 26.83 0.90 -2.18
N GLY A 111 25.58 0.66 -1.78
CA GLY A 111 25.13 -0.62 -1.25
C GLY A 111 25.00 -1.70 -2.34
N PRO A 112 25.21 -2.99 -2.02
CA PRO A 112 25.19 -4.08 -3.01
C PRO A 112 23.82 -4.31 -3.70
N TYR A 113 22.77 -3.65 -3.21
CA TYR A 113 21.39 -3.73 -3.70
C TYR A 113 20.90 -2.45 -4.38
N ALA A 114 21.71 -1.39 -4.42
CA ALA A 114 21.32 -0.13 -5.03
C ALA A 114 21.08 -0.28 -6.53
N GLY A 115 19.94 0.21 -7.00
CA GLY A 115 19.51 0.12 -8.39
C GLY A 115 19.26 -1.30 -8.93
N GLN A 116 19.35 -2.35 -8.08
CA GLN A 116 19.18 -3.73 -8.53
C GLN A 116 17.70 -4.07 -8.81
N PRO A 117 17.41 -4.85 -9.86
CA PRO A 117 16.08 -5.40 -10.09
C PRO A 117 15.62 -6.26 -8.90
N GLY A 118 14.33 -6.16 -8.56
CA GLY A 118 13.75 -6.86 -7.40
C GLY A 118 13.72 -6.02 -6.12
N LEU A 119 14.25 -4.79 -6.12
CA LEU A 119 14.01 -3.84 -5.04
C LEU A 119 12.52 -3.47 -4.97
N GLU A 120 11.95 -3.46 -3.77
CA GLU A 120 10.56 -3.19 -3.47
C GLU A 120 10.47 -2.18 -2.33
N ILE A 121 9.63 -1.15 -2.47
CA ILE A 121 9.30 -0.18 -1.42
C ILE A 121 7.82 -0.32 -1.07
N GLU A 122 7.54 -0.78 0.14
CA GLU A 122 6.19 -1.01 0.67
C GLU A 122 5.97 -0.19 1.96
N ALA A 123 4.79 0.40 2.14
CA ALA A 123 4.36 1.01 3.38
C ALA A 123 3.15 0.25 3.94
N LYS A 124 3.20 -0.17 5.20
CA LYS A 124 2.12 -0.92 5.87
C LYS A 124 1.47 -0.08 6.95
N LEU A 125 0.15 -0.19 7.06
CA LEU A 125 -0.60 0.29 8.21
C LEU A 125 -0.65 -0.78 9.29
N GLY A 126 -0.50 -0.38 10.55
CA GLY A 126 -0.44 -1.28 11.68
C GLY A 126 -0.29 -0.53 12.99
N ARG A 127 0.30 -1.16 14.01
CA ARG A 127 0.55 -0.53 15.31
C ARG A 127 2.00 -0.71 15.73
N LEU A 128 2.63 0.36 16.19
CA LEU A 128 3.87 0.27 16.93
C LEU A 128 3.54 -0.08 18.38
N VAL A 129 4.10 -1.17 18.89
CA VAL A 129 3.81 -1.68 20.23
C VAL A 129 5.10 -1.87 21.03
N TRP A 130 5.05 -1.57 22.32
CA TRP A 130 6.15 -1.89 23.24
C TRP A 130 6.31 -3.40 23.36
N LYS A 131 7.54 -3.91 23.27
CA LYS A 131 7.80 -5.36 23.42
C LYS A 131 7.46 -5.89 24.81
N ALA A 132 7.61 -5.05 25.84
CA ALA A 132 7.44 -5.43 27.24
C ALA A 132 5.96 -5.63 27.64
N SER A 133 5.05 -4.80 27.12
CA SER A 133 3.62 -4.85 27.46
C SER A 133 2.73 -5.37 26.32
N GLY A 134 3.16 -5.28 25.07
CA GLY A 134 2.32 -5.52 23.89
C GLY A 134 1.36 -4.38 23.56
N GLU A 135 1.29 -3.36 24.42
CA GLU A 135 0.46 -2.16 24.22
C GLU A 135 1.00 -1.26 23.12
N ARG A 136 0.11 -0.49 22.47
CA ARG A 136 0.51 0.53 21.50
C ARG A 136 1.44 1.54 22.19
N MET A 137 2.45 2.01 21.46
CA MET A 137 3.33 3.05 21.94
C MET A 137 2.55 4.33 22.23
N ASP A 138 2.89 4.95 23.34
CA ASP A 138 2.37 6.25 23.76
C ASP A 138 3.58 7.15 24.00
N PHE A 139 3.65 8.24 23.25
CA PHE A 139 4.68 9.26 23.36
C PHE A 139 3.98 10.61 23.56
N PRO A 140 4.58 11.55 24.32
CA PRO A 140 4.05 12.90 24.49
C PRO A 140 4.28 13.77 23.23
N LEU A 141 3.73 13.32 22.10
CA LEU A 141 3.81 13.92 20.78
C LEU A 141 2.41 14.13 20.24
N ILE A 142 2.12 15.33 19.75
CA ILE A 142 0.82 15.70 19.16
C ILE A 142 0.83 15.66 17.62
N THR A 143 1.92 15.19 17.02
CA THR A 143 2.09 15.08 15.56
C THR A 143 2.76 13.76 15.20
N ALA A 144 2.59 13.33 13.94
CA ALA A 144 3.28 12.15 13.44
C ALA A 144 4.79 12.37 13.42
N ALA A 145 5.56 11.37 13.85
CA ALA A 145 7.01 11.45 14.01
C ALA A 145 7.71 10.20 13.45
N MET A 146 8.79 10.40 12.71
CA MET A 146 9.69 9.31 12.30
C MET A 146 10.53 8.87 13.50
N LEU A 147 10.54 7.57 13.79
CA LEU A 147 11.39 6.97 14.82
C LEU A 147 12.75 6.59 14.22
N THR A 148 13.79 6.68 15.05
CA THR A 148 15.16 6.29 14.68
C THR A 148 15.22 4.83 14.18
N PRO A 149 15.84 4.56 13.01
CA PRO A 149 16.12 3.20 12.57
C PRO A 149 17.03 2.44 13.54
N GLY A 150 16.96 1.11 13.51
CA GLY A 150 17.80 0.22 14.33
C GLY A 150 17.44 -1.24 14.11
N ASP A 151 18.28 -2.17 14.59
CA ASP A 151 17.97 -3.60 14.54
C ASP A 151 16.67 -3.86 15.32
N ALA A 152 15.72 -4.53 14.67
CA ALA A 152 14.43 -4.86 15.26
C ALA A 152 14.53 -5.75 16.51
N ARG A 153 15.69 -6.36 16.80
CA ARG A 153 16.00 -7.08 18.04
C ARG A 153 16.28 -6.13 19.20
N ASP A 154 17.00 -5.04 18.96
CA ASP A 154 17.51 -4.13 19.99
C ASP A 154 16.52 -3.02 20.35
N LEU A 155 15.67 -2.61 19.39
CA LEU A 155 14.62 -1.62 19.65
C LEU A 155 13.62 -2.11 20.73
N PRO A 156 13.19 -1.27 21.69
CA PRO A 156 12.25 -1.67 22.75
C PRO A 156 10.81 -1.89 22.26
N PHE A 157 10.53 -1.64 20.98
CA PHE A 157 9.23 -1.77 20.34
C PHE A 157 9.30 -2.67 19.10
N ARG A 158 8.12 -3.04 18.58
CA ARG A 158 7.95 -3.75 17.30
C ARG A 158 6.74 -3.19 16.56
N PHE A 159 6.67 -3.42 15.25
CA PHE A 159 5.48 -3.11 14.47
C PHE A 159 4.61 -4.35 14.30
N VAL A 160 3.30 -4.18 14.38
CA VAL A 160 2.29 -5.22 14.15
C VAL A 160 1.45 -4.82 12.94
N SER A 161 1.66 -5.51 11.82
CA SER A 161 0.88 -5.33 10.59
C SER A 161 -0.41 -6.13 10.69
N ASP A 162 -1.43 -5.55 11.34
CA ASP A 162 -2.76 -6.15 11.46
C ASP A 162 -3.83 -5.10 11.78
N MET A 163 -5.06 -5.37 11.36
CA MET A 163 -6.26 -4.61 11.71
C MET A 163 -7.47 -5.53 11.93
N SER A 164 -8.49 -5.00 12.59
CA SER A 164 -9.75 -5.72 12.74
C SER A 164 -10.42 -5.95 11.36
N LYS A 165 -11.19 -7.02 11.26
CA LYS A 165 -12.04 -7.31 10.09
C LYS A 165 -12.99 -6.14 9.74
N ARG A 166 -13.42 -5.36 10.74
CA ARG A 166 -14.24 -4.15 10.55
C ARG A 166 -13.46 -3.05 9.85
N GLN A 167 -12.24 -2.75 10.31
CA GLN A 167 -11.32 -1.80 9.66
C GLN A 167 -11.04 -2.19 8.21
N HIS A 168 -10.70 -3.46 7.97
CA HIS A 168 -10.45 -3.97 6.61
C HIS A 168 -11.68 -3.85 5.69
N LYS A 169 -12.88 -4.16 6.19
CA LYS A 169 -14.15 -3.98 5.44
C LYS A 169 -14.40 -2.49 5.11
N ALA A 170 -14.19 -1.59 6.06
CA ALA A 170 -14.42 -0.16 5.87
C ALA A 170 -13.43 0.44 4.83
N PHE A 171 -12.17 0.01 4.84
CA PHE A 171 -11.20 0.38 3.79
C PHE A 171 -11.58 -0.16 2.41
N ASN A 172 -12.05 -1.41 2.32
CA ASN A 172 -12.53 -1.99 1.05
C ASN A 172 -13.71 -1.18 0.49
N GLU A 173 -14.70 -0.85 1.32
CA GLU A 173 -15.85 -0.02 0.94
C GLU A 173 -15.41 1.39 0.48
N HIS A 174 -14.49 2.01 1.20
CA HIS A 174 -13.92 3.31 0.83
C HIS A 174 -13.21 3.26 -0.53
N LEU A 175 -12.27 2.33 -0.72
CA LEU A 175 -11.49 2.21 -1.95
C LEU A 175 -12.37 1.84 -3.15
N ASN A 176 -13.38 1.00 -2.97
CA ASN A 176 -14.37 0.69 -4.02
C ASN A 176 -15.18 1.92 -4.43
N ALA A 177 -15.56 2.79 -3.48
CA ALA A 177 -16.21 4.06 -3.81
C ALA A 177 -15.28 4.96 -4.66
N GLN A 178 -13.98 5.01 -4.33
CA GLN A 178 -12.99 5.75 -5.14
C GLN A 178 -12.80 5.18 -6.56
N VAL A 179 -13.01 3.88 -6.77
CA VAL A 179 -12.97 3.24 -8.10
C VAL A 179 -14.18 3.63 -8.97
N GLN A 180 -15.33 3.93 -8.36
CA GLN A 180 -16.54 4.36 -9.09
C GLN A 180 -16.55 5.85 -9.41
N ASP A 181 -15.73 6.67 -8.74
CA ASP A 181 -15.64 8.10 -9.02
C ASP A 181 -15.00 8.38 -10.38
N ARG A 182 -15.84 8.80 -11.34
CA ARG A 182 -15.44 9.15 -12.71
C ARG A 182 -14.94 10.58 -12.86
N ALA A 183 -15.12 11.43 -11.85
CA ALA A 183 -14.64 12.82 -11.87
C ALA A 183 -13.17 12.93 -11.46
N ARG A 184 -12.61 11.90 -10.82
CA ARG A 184 -11.23 11.87 -10.36
C ARG A 184 -10.24 11.79 -11.52
N ALA A 185 -9.22 12.65 -11.49
CA ALA A 185 -8.11 12.63 -12.43
C ALA A 185 -7.24 11.38 -12.22
N GLY A 186 -7.16 10.52 -13.24
CA GLY A 186 -6.48 9.23 -13.17
C GLY A 186 -7.41 8.11 -12.68
N ARG A 187 -7.66 7.12 -13.55
CA ARG A 187 -8.56 5.99 -13.23
C ARG A 187 -7.87 5.01 -12.28
N ILE A 188 -8.48 4.75 -11.13
CA ILE A 188 -8.09 3.65 -10.25
C ILE A 188 -8.45 2.32 -10.93
N GLN A 189 -7.49 1.41 -11.03
CA GLN A 189 -7.70 0.05 -11.52
C GLN A 189 -7.92 -0.89 -10.33
N TYR A 190 -8.85 -1.83 -10.45
CA TYR A 190 -9.16 -2.82 -9.40
C TYR A 190 -8.89 -4.24 -9.91
N LYS A 191 -8.28 -5.07 -9.04
CA LYS A 191 -8.07 -6.50 -9.27
C LYS A 191 -8.30 -7.26 -7.97
N HIS A 192 -8.96 -8.42 -8.05
CA HIS A 192 -9.13 -9.34 -6.93
C HIS A 192 -8.42 -10.67 -7.23
N THR A 193 -7.59 -11.14 -6.31
CA THR A 193 -6.79 -12.36 -6.45
C THR A 193 -6.84 -13.23 -5.20
N ARG A 194 -6.78 -14.54 -5.40
CA ARG A 194 -6.60 -15.53 -4.34
C ARG A 194 -5.38 -16.39 -4.65
N SER A 195 -4.47 -16.50 -3.69
CA SER A 195 -3.23 -17.24 -3.88
C SER A 195 -2.76 -17.90 -2.59
N THR A 196 -2.07 -19.02 -2.74
CA THR A 196 -1.44 -19.76 -1.66
C THR A 196 0.07 -19.57 -1.71
N ASP A 197 0.64 -19.00 -0.65
CA ASP A 197 2.09 -18.95 -0.41
C ASP A 197 2.52 -20.22 0.32
N ARG A 198 3.46 -20.98 -0.26
CA ARG A 198 4.15 -22.11 0.39
C ARG A 198 5.61 -21.79 0.62
N GLN A 199 6.11 -22.11 1.80
CA GLN A 199 7.50 -21.94 2.18
C GLN A 199 8.25 -23.28 2.13
N PHE A 200 9.42 -23.27 1.52
CA PHE A 200 10.34 -24.40 1.44
C PHE A 200 11.64 -24.06 2.17
N GLY A 201 12.50 -25.06 2.38
CA GLY A 201 13.83 -24.88 2.95
C GLY A 201 14.70 -23.88 2.17
N PRO A 202 15.89 -23.52 2.71
CA PRO A 202 16.75 -22.55 2.06
C PRO A 202 17.19 -22.99 0.66
N PRO A 203 17.38 -22.05 -0.28
CA PRO A 203 17.72 -22.38 -1.66
C PRO A 203 19.08 -23.09 -1.73
N THR A 204 19.15 -24.11 -2.58
CA THR A 204 20.36 -24.92 -2.82
C THR A 204 21.28 -24.31 -3.88
N SER A 205 20.84 -23.27 -4.58
CA SER A 205 21.60 -22.51 -5.58
C SER A 205 21.13 -21.04 -5.65
N GLY A 206 21.97 -20.14 -6.17
CA GLY A 206 21.65 -18.71 -6.32
C GLY A 206 22.11 -17.80 -5.16
N PRO A 207 21.85 -16.47 -5.24
CA PRO A 207 22.43 -15.45 -4.35
C PRO A 207 21.93 -15.47 -2.90
N ALA A 208 20.93 -16.30 -2.58
CA ALA A 208 20.40 -16.49 -1.23
C ALA A 208 20.88 -17.78 -0.53
N VAL A 209 21.74 -18.57 -1.18
CA VAL A 209 22.41 -19.75 -0.57
C VAL A 209 23.18 -19.31 0.68
N GLY A 210 23.15 -20.14 1.72
CA GLY A 210 23.86 -19.87 2.99
C GLY A 210 23.22 -18.77 3.87
N LYS A 211 22.32 -17.93 3.34
CA LYS A 211 21.60 -16.91 4.14
C LYS A 211 20.45 -17.47 5.01
N GLY A 212 20.18 -18.77 4.96
CA GLY A 212 19.11 -19.42 5.74
C GLY A 212 17.67 -18.97 5.40
N ARG A 213 17.47 -18.29 4.25
CA ARG A 213 16.19 -17.71 3.84
C ARG A 213 15.28 -18.75 3.20
N HIS A 214 14.04 -18.90 3.66
CA HIS A 214 13.05 -19.74 2.99
C HIS A 214 12.73 -19.24 1.57
N VAL A 215 12.58 -20.18 0.62
CA VAL A 215 12.00 -19.88 -0.69
C VAL A 215 10.48 -19.95 -0.59
N ARG A 216 9.80 -18.89 -1.03
CA ARG A 216 8.35 -18.80 -1.18
C ARG A 216 7.97 -19.16 -2.62
N VAL A 217 7.07 -20.12 -2.78
CA VAL A 217 6.35 -20.36 -4.03
C VAL A 217 4.92 -19.88 -3.84
N THR A 218 4.45 -19.00 -4.73
CA THR A 218 3.06 -18.51 -4.72
C THR A 218 2.30 -19.12 -5.87
N THR A 219 1.16 -19.77 -5.59
CA THR A 219 0.27 -20.39 -6.58
C THR A 219 -1.09 -19.70 -6.64
N ASP A 220 -1.67 -19.55 -7.82
CA ASP A 220 -3.04 -19.07 -8.00
C ASP A 220 -4.05 -20.15 -7.57
N ASP A 221 -5.01 -19.78 -6.72
CA ASP A 221 -5.94 -20.75 -6.11
C ASP A 221 -6.99 -21.30 -7.09
N LYS A 222 -7.22 -20.63 -8.23
CA LYS A 222 -8.24 -21.05 -9.23
C LYS A 222 -7.67 -21.99 -10.28
N THR A 223 -6.42 -21.77 -10.68
CA THR A 223 -5.75 -22.46 -11.78
C THR A 223 -4.68 -23.44 -11.32
N GLY A 224 -4.19 -23.31 -10.07
CA GLY A 224 -3.05 -24.06 -9.56
C GLY A 224 -1.70 -23.66 -10.18
N ALA A 225 -1.67 -22.63 -11.05
CA ALA A 225 -0.46 -22.17 -11.71
C ALA A 225 0.49 -21.52 -10.70
N VAL A 226 1.80 -21.80 -10.84
CA VAL A 226 2.84 -21.07 -10.11
C VAL A 226 2.91 -19.65 -10.67
N LEU A 227 2.57 -18.67 -9.82
CA LEU A 227 2.65 -17.25 -10.15
C LEU A 227 4.06 -16.70 -9.94
N GLU A 228 4.74 -17.16 -8.88
CA GLU A 228 6.02 -16.63 -8.46
C GLU A 228 6.82 -17.66 -7.66
N THR A 229 8.16 -17.56 -7.73
CA THR A 229 9.07 -18.23 -6.79
C THR A 229 10.20 -17.26 -6.42
N MET A 230 10.33 -16.94 -5.13
CA MET A 230 11.26 -15.90 -4.64
C MET A 230 11.67 -16.08 -3.17
N SER A 231 12.65 -15.30 -2.72
CA SER A 231 12.94 -15.10 -1.29
C SER A 231 13.06 -13.60 -0.99
N LYS A 232 12.35 -13.11 0.03
CA LYS A 232 12.35 -11.70 0.45
C LYS A 232 13.48 -11.42 1.45
N GLU A 233 14.19 -10.32 1.26
CA GLU A 233 15.27 -9.82 2.12
C GLU A 233 14.98 -8.37 2.48
N THR A 234 14.47 -8.11 3.69
CA THR A 234 14.34 -6.74 4.20
C THR A 234 15.74 -6.15 4.36
N LEU A 235 15.97 -5.03 3.68
CA LEU A 235 17.22 -4.26 3.72
C LEU A 235 17.16 -3.25 4.86
N ASP A 236 16.05 -2.53 4.97
CA ASP A 236 15.87 -1.44 5.93
C ASP A 236 14.38 -1.15 6.19
N SER A 237 14.07 -0.45 7.27
CA SER A 237 12.71 0.01 7.56
C SER A 237 12.66 1.27 8.40
N LEU A 238 11.73 2.16 8.05
CA LEU A 238 11.45 3.41 8.76
C LEU A 238 10.06 3.33 9.39
N ASN A 239 9.96 3.65 10.68
CA ASN A 239 8.72 3.59 11.43
C ASN A 239 8.22 5.02 11.69
N LEU A 240 6.94 5.29 11.41
CA LEU A 240 6.30 6.57 11.69
C LEU A 240 5.22 6.33 12.75
N TYR A 241 5.43 6.90 13.93
CA TYR A 241 4.42 6.99 14.97
C TYR A 241 3.36 8.01 14.58
N CYS A 242 2.07 7.68 14.75
CA CYS A 242 0.95 8.52 14.34
C CYS A 242 -0.06 8.66 15.50
N PRO A 243 0.15 9.60 16.44
CA PRO A 243 -0.74 9.77 17.60
C PRO A 243 -2.17 10.12 17.15
N ASP A 244 -2.24 10.91 16.07
CA ASP A 244 -3.48 11.35 15.41
C ASP A 244 -4.10 10.34 14.44
N ALA A 245 -3.83 9.05 14.59
CA ALA A 245 -4.46 7.99 13.82
C ALA A 245 -4.57 6.70 14.66
N PRO A 246 -5.49 5.77 14.34
CA PRO A 246 -5.51 4.44 14.96
C PRO A 246 -4.37 3.55 14.46
N PHE A 247 -3.72 3.91 13.35
CA PHE A 247 -2.60 3.17 12.75
C PHE A 247 -1.32 4.00 12.68
N ASP A 248 -0.24 3.39 13.15
CA ASP A 248 1.13 3.76 12.83
C ASP A 248 1.51 3.19 11.46
N ILE A 249 2.61 3.69 10.90
CA ILE A 249 3.08 3.31 9.56
C ILE A 249 4.48 2.71 9.65
N ARG A 250 4.73 1.63 8.90
CA ARG A 250 6.08 1.14 8.61
C ARG A 250 6.35 1.18 7.12
N ILE A 251 7.35 1.93 6.70
CA ILE A 251 7.91 1.90 5.35
C ILE A 251 9.08 0.91 5.37
N SER A 252 9.06 -0.08 4.49
CA SER A 252 10.10 -1.11 4.39
C SER A 252 10.68 -1.10 2.99
N ILE A 253 11.99 -1.31 2.90
CA ILE A 253 12.70 -1.52 1.64
C ILE A 253 13.20 -2.96 1.65
N ASN A 254 12.78 -3.74 0.66
CA ASN A 254 13.08 -5.15 0.55
C ASN A 254 13.73 -5.47 -0.79
N MET A 255 14.52 -6.54 -0.84
CA MET A 255 15.01 -7.16 -2.06
C MET A 255 14.31 -8.50 -2.27
N GLU A 256 13.69 -8.68 -3.44
CA GLU A 256 13.05 -9.92 -3.87
C GLU A 256 13.95 -10.70 -4.83
N HIS A 257 14.67 -11.67 -4.30
CA HIS A 257 15.48 -12.59 -5.12
C HIS A 257 14.54 -13.60 -5.77
N LYS A 258 14.35 -13.56 -7.10
CA LYS A 258 13.60 -14.59 -7.84
C LYS A 258 14.44 -15.88 -7.92
N HIS A 259 13.80 -17.04 -7.80
CA HIS A 259 14.44 -18.36 -7.82
C HIS A 259 13.74 -19.31 -8.79
N PRO A 260 14.42 -20.34 -9.31
CA PRO A 260 13.74 -21.47 -9.95
C PRO A 260 12.87 -22.22 -8.94
N LEU A 261 11.84 -22.92 -9.43
CA LEU A 261 10.96 -23.75 -8.62
C LEU A 261 11.78 -24.78 -7.82
N PRO A 262 11.69 -24.84 -6.46
CA PRO A 262 12.48 -25.79 -5.68
C PRO A 262 12.13 -27.24 -6.01
N THR A 263 13.11 -28.13 -6.08
CA THR A 263 12.86 -29.57 -6.29
C THR A 263 11.93 -30.17 -5.22
N ALA A 264 12.02 -29.65 -3.99
CA ALA A 264 11.14 -29.94 -2.87
C ALA A 264 9.64 -29.64 -3.15
N TYR A 265 9.31 -28.73 -4.06
CA TYR A 265 7.93 -28.42 -4.43
C TYR A 265 7.17 -29.66 -4.95
N HIS A 266 7.84 -30.50 -5.73
CA HIS A 266 7.27 -31.73 -6.28
C HIS A 266 7.09 -32.85 -5.24
N GLN A 267 7.66 -32.69 -4.04
CA GLN A 267 7.47 -33.60 -2.90
C GLN A 267 6.20 -33.27 -2.09
N GLY A 268 5.48 -32.20 -2.46
CA GLY A 268 4.22 -31.81 -1.86
C GLY A 268 4.36 -31.32 -0.42
N SER A 269 3.28 -31.47 0.37
CA SER A 269 3.18 -30.90 1.72
C SER A 269 4.24 -31.39 2.70
N ALA A 270 4.85 -32.56 2.46
CA ALA A 270 5.88 -33.13 3.35
C ALA A 270 7.17 -32.29 3.41
N ALA A 271 7.48 -31.52 2.36
CA ALA A 271 8.64 -30.62 2.31
C ALA A 271 8.26 -29.14 2.52
N CYS A 272 6.98 -28.84 2.77
CA CYS A 272 6.48 -27.50 3.03
C CYS A 272 6.66 -27.15 4.51
N THR A 273 7.39 -26.06 4.81
CA THR A 273 7.63 -25.59 6.19
C THR A 273 6.55 -24.63 6.69
N GLY A 274 5.67 -24.15 5.81
CA GLY A 274 4.56 -23.26 6.15
C GLY A 274 3.70 -22.91 4.94
N GLU A 275 2.38 -22.87 5.13
CA GLU A 275 1.40 -22.46 4.10
C GLU A 275 0.55 -21.30 4.61
N ARG A 276 0.36 -20.28 3.77
CA ARG A 276 -0.53 -19.14 4.03
C ARG A 276 -1.38 -18.85 2.81
N LYS A 277 -2.70 -18.78 2.99
CA LYS A 277 -3.65 -18.39 1.95
C LYS A 277 -3.88 -16.89 2.02
N LYS A 278 -3.98 -16.24 0.86
CA LYS A 278 -4.15 -14.79 0.71
C LYS A 278 -5.37 -14.51 -0.16
N ASP A 279 -6.30 -13.70 0.35
CA ASP A 279 -7.34 -13.05 -0.43
C ASP A 279 -6.97 -11.56 -0.51
N ARG A 280 -6.64 -11.07 -1.71
CA ARG A 280 -6.05 -9.74 -1.94
C ARG A 280 -6.89 -8.91 -2.91
N LEU A 281 -7.26 -7.72 -2.45
CA LEU A 281 -7.96 -6.68 -3.18
C LEU A 281 -6.95 -5.57 -3.52
N THR A 282 -6.61 -5.46 -4.80
CA THR A 282 -5.55 -4.59 -5.33
C THR A 282 -6.13 -3.39 -6.05
N TYR A 283 -5.70 -2.20 -5.67
CA TYR A 283 -6.09 -0.91 -6.26
C TYR A 283 -4.86 -0.18 -6.81
N LYS A 284 -4.76 0.03 -8.12
CA LYS A 284 -3.63 0.75 -8.74
C LYS A 284 -4.01 2.16 -9.16
N HIS A 285 -3.20 3.14 -8.77
CA HIS A 285 -3.37 4.55 -9.11
C HIS A 285 -2.00 5.21 -9.34
N GLN A 286 -1.78 5.70 -10.56
CA GLN A 286 -0.51 6.27 -11.01
C GLN A 286 0.67 5.32 -10.76
N HIS A 287 1.60 5.68 -9.87
CA HIS A 287 2.81 4.91 -9.55
C HIS A 287 2.64 3.97 -8.35
N TYR A 288 1.43 3.86 -7.77
CA TYR A 288 1.20 3.14 -6.52
C TYR A 288 0.14 2.05 -6.63
N GLN A 289 0.32 1.02 -5.81
CA GLN A 289 -0.61 -0.09 -5.60
C GLN A 289 -1.00 -0.09 -4.12
N ILE A 290 -2.29 -0.09 -3.83
CA ILE A 290 -2.83 -0.27 -2.48
C ILE A 290 -3.42 -1.69 -2.43
N ASP A 291 -2.90 -2.53 -1.54
CA ASP A 291 -3.34 -3.90 -1.37
C ASP A 291 -3.96 -4.10 0.00
N LEU A 292 -5.26 -4.45 0.00
CA LEU A 292 -5.96 -4.99 1.15
C LEU A 292 -5.86 -6.51 1.10
N THR A 293 -5.15 -7.11 2.04
CA THR A 293 -4.91 -8.56 2.06
C THR A 293 -5.44 -9.18 3.35
N GLN A 294 -6.33 -10.17 3.23
CA GLN A 294 -6.62 -11.10 4.32
C GLN A 294 -5.68 -12.31 4.17
N VAL A 295 -4.87 -12.59 5.20
CA VAL A 295 -3.95 -13.73 5.25
C VAL A 295 -4.47 -14.76 6.25
N THR A 296 -4.46 -16.04 5.91
CA THR A 296 -4.89 -17.12 6.82
C THR A 296 -3.89 -18.29 6.76
N GLY A 297 -3.36 -18.72 7.91
CA GLY A 297 -2.45 -19.87 7.97
C GLY A 297 -1.65 -19.98 9.26
N ALA A 298 -0.85 -21.04 9.38
CA ALA A 298 0.07 -21.20 10.51
C ALA A 298 1.20 -20.17 10.40
N GLY A 299 1.31 -19.28 11.39
CA GLY A 299 2.27 -18.17 11.39
C GLY A 299 1.72 -16.82 10.92
N ALA A 300 0.40 -16.68 10.69
CA ALA A 300 -0.27 -15.40 10.46
C ALA A 300 -0.53 -14.63 11.78
N GLY A 301 0.49 -14.45 12.61
CA GLY A 301 0.40 -13.75 13.90
C GLY A 301 1.59 -14.00 14.82
N ASP A 302 1.82 -13.09 15.78
CA ASP A 302 2.94 -13.21 16.71
C ASP A 302 2.68 -14.27 17.81
N ARG A 303 3.76 -14.89 18.28
CA ARG A 303 3.85 -16.21 18.92
C ARG A 303 3.12 -16.34 20.26
N SER A 304 1.80 -16.37 20.20
CA SER A 304 0.88 -16.45 21.34
C SER A 304 0.16 -17.80 21.43
N GLY A 305 0.94 -18.88 21.56
CA GLY A 305 0.58 -20.14 22.26
C GLY A 305 -0.60 -21.01 21.79
N ALA A 306 -1.51 -20.54 20.95
CA ALA A 306 -2.73 -21.25 20.56
C ALA A 306 -2.69 -21.69 19.09
N ALA A 307 -2.80 -22.99 18.84
CA ALA A 307 -2.73 -23.61 17.51
C ALA A 307 -4.03 -23.47 16.68
N SER A 308 -4.68 -22.30 16.73
CA SER A 308 -5.72 -21.94 15.76
C SER A 308 -5.09 -21.31 14.53
N ALA A 309 -5.67 -21.55 13.35
CA ALA A 309 -5.29 -20.82 12.14
C ALA A 309 -5.66 -19.34 12.33
N GLN A 310 -4.65 -18.50 12.58
CA GLN A 310 -4.84 -17.06 12.75
C GLN A 310 -5.11 -16.41 11.38
N THR A 311 -5.89 -15.34 11.40
CA THR A 311 -6.20 -14.53 10.22
C THR A 311 -5.82 -13.08 10.50
N THR A 312 -4.83 -12.56 9.78
CA THR A 312 -4.50 -11.12 9.78
C THR A 312 -5.23 -10.41 8.65
N HIS A 313 -5.44 -9.12 8.86
CA HIS A 313 -5.92 -8.21 7.84
C HIS A 313 -4.88 -7.10 7.67
N GLU A 314 -4.34 -6.97 6.47
CA GLU A 314 -3.19 -6.13 6.17
C GLU A 314 -3.58 -5.10 5.11
N LEU A 315 -3.04 -3.87 5.23
CA LEU A 315 -3.16 -2.83 4.22
C LEU A 315 -1.75 -2.32 3.90
N GLU A 316 -1.37 -2.50 2.63
CA GLU A 316 -0.04 -2.22 2.09
C GLU A 316 -0.17 -1.18 0.97
N VAL A 317 0.81 -0.28 0.85
CA VAL A 317 0.96 0.66 -0.26
C VAL A 317 2.35 0.47 -0.86
N GLU A 318 2.41 -0.02 -2.09
CA GLU A 318 3.64 -0.36 -2.82
C GLU A 318 3.93 0.66 -3.93
N VAL A 319 5.21 0.99 -4.14
CA VAL A 319 5.64 1.70 -5.36
C VAL A 319 5.64 0.71 -6.53
N SER A 320 4.67 0.83 -7.43
CA SER A 320 4.45 -0.10 -8.55
C SER A 320 5.45 0.05 -9.70
N ASN A 321 6.13 1.18 -9.81
CA ASN A 321 7.10 1.45 -10.87
C ASN A 321 8.43 1.91 -10.29
N MET A 322 9.17 0.94 -9.75
CA MET A 322 10.49 1.13 -9.15
C MET A 322 11.56 1.60 -10.16
N GLU A 323 11.46 1.18 -11.43
CA GLU A 323 12.37 1.61 -12.48
C GLU A 323 12.23 3.11 -12.75
N GLU A 324 11.01 3.62 -12.87
CA GLU A 324 10.75 5.05 -13.05
C GLU A 324 11.18 5.85 -11.80
N LEU A 325 10.91 5.36 -10.58
CA LEU A 325 11.38 6.02 -9.36
C LEU A 325 12.92 6.11 -9.33
N ALA A 326 13.63 5.03 -9.67
CA ALA A 326 15.09 5.01 -9.77
C ALA A 326 15.62 5.94 -10.87
N ARG A 327 14.94 6.00 -12.02
CA ARG A 327 15.28 6.93 -13.11
C ARG A 327 15.10 8.38 -12.68
N GLN A 328 14.02 8.71 -11.99
CA GLN A 328 13.75 10.06 -11.49
C GLN A 328 14.75 10.46 -10.39
N ALA A 329 15.16 9.52 -9.52
CA ALA A 329 16.22 9.75 -8.53
C ALA A 329 17.58 10.05 -9.20
N ARG A 330 17.94 9.33 -10.28
CA ARG A 330 19.15 9.63 -11.06
C ARG A 330 19.08 11.02 -11.70
N ASN A 331 17.99 11.33 -12.40
CA ASN A 331 17.78 12.66 -12.98
C ASN A 331 17.93 13.77 -11.92
N GLU A 332 17.43 13.57 -10.70
CA GLU A 332 17.61 14.52 -9.60
C GLU A 332 19.08 14.69 -9.18
N ALA A 333 19.80 13.58 -8.97
CA ALA A 333 21.23 13.60 -8.64
C ALA A 333 22.08 14.29 -9.72
N ASP A 334 21.74 14.07 -11.00
CA ASP A 334 22.37 14.68 -12.17
C ASP A 334 21.89 16.14 -12.44
N GLN A 335 21.10 16.73 -11.54
CA GLN A 335 20.51 18.07 -11.66
C GLN A 335 19.63 18.29 -12.91
N MET A 336 19.12 17.20 -13.49
CA MET A 336 18.19 17.20 -14.61
C MET A 336 16.73 17.38 -14.15
N PRO A 337 15.83 17.82 -15.05
CA PRO A 337 14.39 17.80 -14.81
C PRO A 337 13.92 16.41 -14.38
N ASN A 338 13.26 16.36 -13.22
CA ASN A 338 12.85 15.12 -12.58
C ASN A 338 11.49 15.26 -11.86
N GLN A 339 11.01 14.17 -11.28
CA GLN A 339 9.80 14.07 -10.45
C GLN A 339 10.05 13.27 -9.15
N PHE A 340 11.30 13.14 -8.69
CA PHE A 340 11.62 12.28 -7.54
C PHE A 340 10.92 12.73 -6.27
N GLU A 341 11.14 13.99 -5.82
CA GLU A 341 10.43 14.54 -4.66
C GLU A 341 8.89 14.50 -4.83
N PRO A 342 8.28 14.94 -5.96
CA PRO A 342 6.85 14.75 -6.21
C PRO A 342 6.32 13.31 -6.06
N MET A 343 7.09 12.30 -6.50
CA MET A 343 6.73 10.89 -6.32
C MET A 343 6.82 10.47 -4.85
N VAL A 344 7.84 10.92 -4.11
CA VAL A 344 7.93 10.63 -2.67
C VAL A 344 6.85 11.36 -1.85
N ASP A 345 6.50 12.60 -2.21
CA ASP A 345 5.41 13.37 -1.58
C ASP A 345 4.05 12.70 -1.80
N SER A 346 3.80 12.22 -3.03
CA SER A 346 2.56 11.54 -3.40
C SER A 346 2.44 10.15 -2.76
N PHE A 347 3.55 9.41 -2.60
CA PHE A 347 3.61 8.17 -1.82
C PHE A 347 3.28 8.43 -0.35
N LEU A 348 4.02 9.32 0.32
CA LEU A 348 3.82 9.66 1.73
C LEU A 348 2.41 10.20 2.00
N GLY A 349 1.92 11.09 1.13
CA GLY A 349 0.57 11.65 1.19
C GLY A 349 -0.51 10.59 1.06
N THR A 350 -0.33 9.60 0.18
CA THR A 350 -1.27 8.46 0.04
C THR A 350 -1.33 7.63 1.33
N VAL A 351 -0.18 7.30 1.92
CA VAL A 351 -0.12 6.48 3.15
C VAL A 351 -0.67 7.23 4.36
N ILE A 352 -0.34 8.52 4.52
CA ILE A 352 -0.89 9.38 5.58
C ILE A 352 -2.41 9.56 5.41
N LEU A 353 -2.89 9.73 4.19
CA LEU A 353 -4.33 9.84 3.91
C LEU A 353 -5.09 8.57 4.34
N LEU A 354 -4.54 7.39 4.03
CA LEU A 354 -5.14 6.11 4.43
C LEU A 354 -5.10 5.92 5.95
N SER A 355 -3.99 6.25 6.62
CA SER A 355 -3.88 6.20 8.09
C SER A 355 -4.88 7.14 8.77
N ARG A 356 -5.07 8.36 8.24
CA ARG A 356 -6.06 9.33 8.75
C ARG A 356 -7.51 8.93 8.47
N ALA A 357 -7.80 8.43 7.27
CA ALA A 357 -9.14 7.98 6.90
C ALA A 357 -9.68 6.90 7.85
N ALA A 358 -8.81 6.12 8.50
CA ALA A 358 -9.19 5.17 9.54
C ALA A 358 -9.82 5.78 10.81
N LYS A 359 -9.78 7.11 11.01
CA LYS A 359 -10.59 7.80 12.03
C LYS A 359 -12.05 7.98 11.60
N ASP A 360 -12.26 8.34 10.33
CA ASP A 360 -13.57 8.77 9.80
C ASP A 360 -14.38 7.60 9.25
N LEU A 361 -13.70 6.59 8.71
CA LEU A 361 -14.27 5.28 8.43
C LEU A 361 -14.69 4.67 9.77
N ALA A 362 -16.00 4.46 9.98
CA ALA A 362 -16.57 4.11 11.28
C ALA A 362 -16.06 2.76 11.81
N ILE A 363 -14.99 2.83 12.60
CA ILE A 363 -14.09 1.74 13.02
C ILE A 363 -14.29 1.35 14.49
#